data_AF-A0A7Z8P9Z7-F1
#
_entry.id   AF-A0A7Z8P9Z7-F1
#
_cell.length_a   1.000
_cell.length_b   1.000
_cell.length_c   1.000
_cell.angle_alpha   90.00
_cell.angle_beta   90.00
_cell.angle_gamma   90.00
#
_symmetry.space_group_name_H-M   'P 1'
#
loop_
_entity.id
_entity.type
_entity.pdbx_description
1 polymer ?
#
loop_
_entity_poly.entity_id
_entity_poly.type
_entity_poly.pdbx_seq_one_letter_code
_entity_poly.pdbx_strand_id
1 'polypeptide(L)'
;MRRIQCTSSQSQMARRWLFAPLSLITLLLLAVSLTPRLDAAERTADGVLRWRVLADQESRISFRIPFTYDIPDMYHPGVTRERRGRRATVTGEEAAGLTPDQIRALLQQRLRNPETSRVDYDIELFFRPQADLGPLAQAELGAAAEAISGVSGLSWQAFDYYDLSDSRPQATANWAPRGITAQLGISGTHSALALRYAQGIAVVVCTGNLDAHNNRHILDTVEVMVEQRRQLHTFRHGTAARGMVIDHSGAIIRPPNAENSRINEAWAIETANYHIISNVSPRHLQQYASMMEVLYDAYHRTYMPDRMPPFKMEVAVWSSQGEMVRAAGAIGIGPIPPTVLGFFSPTLLNIMAYETGPRRDNFNTFATLAHEASHQFLHVACNGSAHVPTWINEGLAVYFESSSYNNGRLNIEIPRERVALLRRIYPRNNNRMLWPPDRYLNHYGHIPGENYGEVYLKTHFWIFGVRNGRERFQRYWRALLAGEDGTEAFERIFMADLIQRYGSRAAALREVENAVVNHLGNLR
;
A
#
# COMPACT_ATOMS: atom_id res chain seq x y z
N MET A 1 35.92 33.28 50.65
CA MET A 1 37.06 34.15 50.28
C MET A 1 37.74 33.59 49.03
N ARG A 2 37.94 34.46 48.02
CA ARG A 2 38.87 34.40 46.87
C ARG A 2 38.68 33.35 45.74
N ARG A 3 38.36 33.91 44.56
CA ARG A 3 38.58 33.41 43.19
C ARG A 3 40.05 33.20 42.88
N ILE A 4 40.38 32.30 41.94
CA ILE A 4 41.40 32.50 40.89
C ILE A 4 40.94 31.82 39.58
N GLN A 5 40.96 32.58 38.48
CA GLN A 5 40.83 32.17 37.07
C GLN A 5 42.21 31.78 36.52
N CYS A 6 42.26 30.96 35.45
CA CYS A 6 43.41 30.94 34.55
C CYS A 6 42.96 30.77 33.09
N THR A 7 43.66 31.46 32.19
CA THR A 7 43.28 31.87 30.83
C THR A 7 44.25 31.37 29.76
N SER A 8 43.75 31.27 28.52
CA SER A 8 44.45 31.43 27.21
C SER A 8 45.52 30.38 26.82
N SER A 9 45.79 30.04 25.55
CA SER A 9 45.82 30.88 24.34
C SER A 9 45.76 30.05 23.04
N GLN A 10 45.30 30.70 21.97
CA GLN A 10 45.41 30.30 20.56
C GLN A 10 46.79 30.67 20.00
N SER A 11 47.28 29.93 19.00
CA SER A 11 48.20 30.46 17.99
C SER A 11 47.91 29.89 16.61
N GLN A 12 47.69 30.80 15.65
CA GLN A 12 47.71 30.57 14.21
C GLN A 12 49.15 30.73 13.69
N MET A 13 49.54 29.95 12.68
CA MET A 13 50.62 30.31 11.77
C MET A 13 50.31 29.85 10.34
N ALA A 14 50.71 30.70 9.40
CA ALA A 14 50.28 30.73 8.01
C ALA A 14 51.46 30.59 7.03
N ARG A 15 51.10 30.20 5.79
CA ARG A 15 51.75 30.46 4.48
C ARG A 15 53.02 29.70 4.11
N ARG A 16 52.99 29.10 2.90
CA ARG A 16 53.91 29.43 1.78
C ARG A 16 53.31 29.05 0.42
N TRP A 17 53.51 29.96 -0.54
CA TRP A 17 53.26 29.86 -2.00
C TRP A 17 54.53 29.34 -2.70
N LEU A 18 54.43 28.85 -3.96
CA LEU A 18 55.22 29.33 -5.14
C LEU A 18 54.89 28.55 -6.45
N PHE A 19 54.41 29.31 -7.46
CA PHE A 19 54.71 29.35 -8.91
C PHE A 19 54.64 28.13 -9.88
N ALA A 20 53.91 28.38 -10.99
CA ALA A 20 53.94 27.72 -12.32
C ALA A 20 55.06 28.32 -13.21
N PRO A 21 55.39 27.83 -14.45
CA PRO A 21 54.52 28.06 -15.64
C PRO A 21 54.63 27.13 -16.89
N LEU A 22 53.61 27.26 -17.77
CA LEU A 22 53.56 27.27 -19.27
C LEU A 22 53.83 26.03 -20.18
N SER A 23 52.78 25.68 -20.96
CA SER A 23 52.72 25.62 -22.46
C SER A 23 52.13 24.31 -23.04
N LEU A 24 50.94 24.37 -23.67
CA LEU A 24 50.75 24.31 -25.13
C LEU A 24 49.26 24.30 -25.51
N ILE A 25 48.90 25.20 -26.42
CA ILE A 25 47.64 25.28 -27.15
C ILE A 25 47.69 24.26 -28.30
N THR A 26 46.55 23.63 -28.67
CA THR A 26 46.02 23.46 -30.05
C THR A 26 45.01 22.30 -30.15
N LEU A 27 43.76 22.65 -30.45
CA LEU A 27 42.67 21.91 -31.11
C LEU A 27 42.34 20.46 -30.68
N LEU A 28 41.22 20.30 -29.97
CA LEU A 28 40.27 19.20 -30.24
C LEU A 28 38.85 19.75 -30.23
N LEU A 29 38.33 19.92 -31.44
CA LEU A 29 36.98 20.34 -31.77
C LEU A 29 35.96 19.28 -31.33
N LEU A 30 34.95 19.76 -30.60
CA LEU A 30 33.56 19.28 -30.53
C LEU A 30 33.28 17.83 -30.99
N ALA A 31 33.32 16.92 -30.02
CA ALA A 31 32.36 15.83 -29.93
C ALA A 31 31.71 15.91 -28.54
N VAL A 32 30.81 16.88 -28.37
CA VAL A 32 29.81 16.81 -27.29
C VAL A 32 28.91 15.65 -27.68
N SER A 33 29.20 14.48 -27.10
CA SER A 33 28.31 13.34 -27.12
C SER A 33 27.00 13.75 -26.45
N LEU A 34 26.05 14.15 -27.28
CA LEU A 34 24.61 14.15 -27.02
C LEU A 34 24.20 12.69 -26.75
N THR A 35 24.49 12.21 -25.55
CA THR A 35 23.64 11.20 -24.94
C THR A 35 22.40 11.96 -24.46
N PRO A 36 21.18 11.61 -24.91
CA PRO A 36 20.00 12.10 -24.23
C PRO A 36 20.06 11.55 -22.81
N ARG A 37 20.51 12.39 -21.87
CA ARG A 37 20.27 12.19 -20.46
C ARG A 37 18.75 12.15 -20.32
N LEU A 38 18.23 11.03 -19.84
CA LEU A 38 16.87 10.91 -19.33
C LEU A 38 16.67 12.04 -18.31
N ASP A 39 16.01 13.10 -18.77
CA ASP A 39 15.84 14.35 -18.05
C ASP A 39 14.83 14.15 -16.92
N ALA A 40 15.29 14.38 -15.69
CA ALA A 40 14.66 15.17 -14.63
C ALA A 40 13.20 14.91 -14.17
N ALA A 41 12.39 14.07 -14.80
CA ALA A 41 10.97 13.89 -14.46
C ALA A 41 10.72 12.91 -13.29
N GLU A 42 11.70 12.06 -12.95
CA GLU A 42 11.63 11.12 -11.81
C GLU A 42 12.15 11.69 -10.50
N ARG A 43 12.69 12.92 -10.51
CA ARG A 43 13.15 13.59 -9.29
C ARG A 43 12.01 14.42 -8.71
N THR A 44 11.03 13.77 -8.09
CA THR A 44 10.55 14.36 -6.83
C THR A 44 11.79 14.53 -5.98
N ALA A 45 12.05 15.73 -5.48
CA ALA A 45 13.33 16.09 -4.85
C ALA A 45 13.79 15.11 -3.74
N ASP A 46 12.90 14.25 -3.23
CA ASP A 46 13.15 13.23 -2.21
C ASP A 46 12.68 11.80 -2.62
N GLY A 47 12.80 11.42 -3.91
CA GLY A 47 12.24 10.24 -4.60
C GLY A 47 12.56 8.83 -4.05
N VAL A 48 12.04 8.54 -2.87
CA VAL A 48 12.18 7.26 -2.17
C VAL A 48 11.15 6.22 -2.63
N LEU A 49 9.92 6.66 -2.91
CA LEU A 49 8.85 5.85 -3.51
C LEU A 49 8.59 6.38 -4.91
N ARG A 50 8.90 5.57 -5.92
CA ARG A 50 8.89 6.03 -7.32
C ARG A 50 7.65 5.59 -8.06
N TRP A 51 7.31 4.32 -7.94
CA TRP A 51 6.29 3.68 -8.76
C TRP A 51 5.26 3.01 -7.86
N ARG A 52 4.01 3.00 -8.34
CA ARG A 52 2.99 2.03 -7.97
C ARG A 52 2.73 1.14 -9.17
N VAL A 53 2.11 -0.02 -8.91
CA VAL A 53 1.80 -0.96 -9.99
C VAL A 53 0.30 -1.17 -10.06
N LEU A 54 -0.32 -0.74 -11.17
CA LEU A 54 -1.64 -1.21 -11.55
C LEU A 54 -1.46 -2.59 -12.17
N ALA A 55 -2.22 -3.58 -11.70
CA ALA A 55 -2.17 -4.96 -12.15
C ALA A 55 -3.58 -5.56 -12.07
N ASP A 56 -4.36 -5.33 -13.12
CA ASP A 56 -5.75 -5.79 -13.18
C ASP A 56 -5.81 -7.23 -13.73
N GLN A 57 -6.34 -8.15 -12.91
CA GLN A 57 -6.40 -9.57 -13.25
C GLN A 57 -7.47 -9.87 -14.31
N GLU A 58 -8.52 -9.06 -14.39
CA GLU A 58 -9.63 -9.24 -15.32
C GLU A 58 -9.19 -8.92 -16.75
N SER A 59 -8.64 -7.72 -16.96
CA SER A 59 -8.05 -7.31 -18.24
C SER A 59 -6.67 -7.94 -18.48
N ARG A 60 -6.02 -8.51 -17.47
CA ARG A 60 -4.63 -8.97 -17.59
C ARG A 60 -3.67 -7.86 -18.03
N ILE A 61 -3.96 -6.60 -17.69
CA ILE A 61 -3.09 -5.46 -17.98
C ILE A 61 -2.35 -5.03 -16.72
N SER A 62 -1.06 -4.75 -16.86
CA SER A 62 -0.26 -4.10 -15.82
C SER A 62 0.56 -2.95 -16.38
N PHE A 63 0.75 -1.91 -15.57
CA PHE A 63 1.66 -0.82 -15.87
C PHE A 63 2.08 -0.10 -14.57
N ARG A 64 3.16 0.67 -14.66
CA ARG A 64 3.68 1.47 -13.55
C ARG A 64 3.21 2.90 -13.66
N ILE A 65 2.83 3.47 -12.53
CA ILE A 65 2.45 4.87 -12.39
C ILE A 65 3.30 5.52 -11.29
N PRO A 66 3.65 6.81 -11.39
CA PRO A 66 4.40 7.46 -10.34
C PRO A 66 3.66 7.41 -8.99
N PHE A 67 4.39 7.26 -7.88
CA PHE A 67 3.79 7.12 -6.55
C PHE A 67 3.00 8.36 -6.09
N THR A 68 3.29 9.52 -6.70
CA THR A 68 2.58 10.79 -6.50
C THR A 68 1.18 10.83 -7.10
N TYR A 69 0.75 9.77 -7.78
CA TYR A 69 -0.64 9.61 -8.19
C TYR A 69 -1.43 9.00 -7.03
N ASP A 70 -2.55 9.64 -6.73
CA ASP A 70 -3.53 9.22 -5.74
C ASP A 70 -4.45 8.15 -6.32
N ILE A 71 -4.99 7.30 -5.44
CA ILE A 71 -5.98 6.26 -5.75
C ILE A 71 -7.32 6.71 -5.14
N PRO A 72 -8.19 7.42 -5.89
CA PRO A 72 -9.45 7.95 -5.35
C PRO A 72 -10.44 6.84 -4.98
N ASP A 73 -10.40 5.74 -5.73
CA ASP A 73 -11.19 4.54 -5.50
C ASP A 73 -10.25 3.33 -5.69
N MET A 74 -10.10 2.52 -4.64
CA MET A 74 -9.20 1.37 -4.66
C MET A 74 -9.67 0.24 -5.58
N TYR A 75 -10.93 0.20 -6.00
CA TYR A 75 -11.45 -0.86 -6.87
C TYR A 75 -11.63 -0.40 -8.32
N HIS A 76 -11.48 0.88 -8.59
CA HIS A 76 -11.48 1.41 -9.94
C HIS A 76 -10.04 1.47 -10.47
N PRO A 77 -9.75 0.99 -11.69
CA PRO A 77 -8.41 1.03 -12.26
C PRO A 77 -8.09 2.42 -12.85
N GLY A 78 -8.24 3.45 -12.04
CA GLY A 78 -7.98 4.85 -12.39
C GLY A 78 -7.29 5.60 -11.26
N VAL A 79 -6.41 6.52 -11.64
CA VAL A 79 -5.65 7.34 -10.68
C VAL A 79 -5.64 8.81 -11.08
N THR A 80 -5.43 9.67 -10.08
CA THR A 80 -5.37 11.13 -10.27
C THR A 80 -4.05 11.66 -9.78
N ARG A 81 -3.52 12.67 -10.43
CA ARG A 81 -2.43 13.47 -9.87
C ARG A 81 -2.98 14.33 -8.75
N GLU A 82 -2.15 14.58 -7.75
CA GLU A 82 -2.44 15.59 -6.74
C GLU A 82 -2.63 16.95 -7.44
N ARG A 83 -3.89 17.37 -7.65
CA ARG A 83 -4.20 18.70 -8.18
C ARG A 83 -4.07 19.67 -7.02
N ARG A 84 -2.90 20.31 -6.87
CA ARG A 84 -2.69 21.45 -5.96
C ARG A 84 -3.83 22.47 -6.20
N GLY A 85 -4.83 22.48 -5.33
CA GLY A 85 -5.97 23.39 -5.41
C GLY A 85 -7.36 22.76 -5.54
N ARG A 86 -7.52 21.45 -5.83
CA ARG A 86 -8.82 20.76 -5.65
C ARG A 86 -9.03 20.41 -4.17
N ARG A 87 -9.08 21.44 -3.32
CA ARG A 87 -9.80 21.32 -2.06
C ARG A 87 -11.28 21.48 -2.41
N ALA A 88 -12.14 20.59 -1.92
CA ALA A 88 -13.52 21.00 -1.76
C ALA A 88 -13.47 22.28 -0.90
N THR A 89 -13.88 23.40 -1.47
CA THR A 89 -13.97 24.67 -0.78
C THR A 89 -15.44 24.93 -0.49
N VAL A 90 -15.70 25.48 0.68
CA VAL A 90 -16.96 26.15 1.00
C VAL A 90 -16.62 27.62 0.99
N THR A 91 -17.27 28.40 0.13
CA THR A 91 -17.05 29.85 0.10
C THR A 91 -17.54 30.47 1.41
N GLY A 92 -17.07 31.68 1.75
CA GLY A 92 -17.49 32.36 2.98
C GLY A 92 -19.01 32.62 3.03
N GLU A 93 -19.64 32.79 1.88
CA GLU A 93 -21.09 32.96 1.74
C GLU A 93 -21.84 31.64 1.96
N GLU A 94 -21.34 30.52 1.44
CA GLU A 94 -21.91 29.19 1.67
C GLU A 94 -21.70 28.71 3.12
N ALA A 95 -20.62 29.14 3.77
CA ALA A 95 -20.34 28.83 5.17
C ALA A 95 -21.16 29.70 6.12
N ALA A 96 -21.79 30.78 5.64
CA ALA A 96 -22.53 31.72 6.47
C ALA A 96 -23.76 31.03 7.09
N GLY A 97 -23.77 30.91 8.41
CA GLY A 97 -24.87 30.26 9.15
C GLY A 97 -24.75 28.73 9.27
N LEU A 98 -23.70 28.11 8.71
CA LEU A 98 -23.40 26.70 8.92
C LEU A 98 -22.49 26.48 10.13
N THR A 99 -22.73 25.42 10.88
CA THR A 99 -21.80 24.97 11.93
C THR A 99 -20.56 24.31 11.31
N PRO A 100 -19.43 24.22 12.04
CA PRO A 100 -18.24 23.51 11.55
C PRO A 100 -18.51 22.06 11.11
N ASP A 101 -19.42 21.35 11.78
CA ASP A 101 -19.79 19.98 11.41
C ASP A 101 -20.63 19.93 10.13
N GLN A 102 -21.52 20.92 9.91
CA GLN A 102 -22.26 21.06 8.66
C GLN A 102 -21.35 21.43 7.48
N ILE A 103 -20.34 22.29 7.70
CA ILE A 103 -19.31 22.59 6.71
C ILE A 103 -18.52 21.32 6.37
N ARG A 104 -18.13 20.53 7.37
CA ARG A 104 -17.43 19.26 7.16
C ARG A 104 -18.31 18.25 6.41
N ALA A 105 -19.60 18.14 6.75
CA ALA A 105 -20.55 17.28 6.06
C ALA A 105 -20.78 17.73 4.61
N LEU A 106 -20.85 19.04 4.35
CA LEU A 106 -20.98 19.60 2.99
C LEU A 106 -19.73 19.34 2.14
N LEU A 107 -18.53 19.49 2.74
CA LEU A 107 -17.27 19.13 2.08
C LEU A 107 -17.22 17.64 1.76
N GLN A 108 -17.61 16.78 2.71
CA GLN A 108 -17.72 15.35 2.50
C GLN A 108 -18.76 15.00 1.43
N GLN A 109 -19.90 15.69 1.41
CA GLN A 109 -20.95 15.51 0.40
C GLN A 109 -20.45 15.92 -0.98
N ARG A 110 -19.72 17.04 -1.12
CA ARG A 110 -19.10 17.47 -2.39
C ARG A 110 -18.04 16.49 -2.88
N LEU A 111 -17.24 15.96 -1.95
CA LEU A 111 -16.30 14.87 -2.25
C LEU A 111 -17.02 13.57 -2.65
N ARG A 112 -18.31 13.41 -2.29
CA ARG A 112 -19.13 12.23 -2.57
C ARG A 112 -20.14 12.39 -3.71
N ASN A 113 -20.35 13.60 -4.26
CA ASN A 113 -21.42 13.86 -5.23
C ASN A 113 -21.01 13.46 -6.67
N PRO A 114 -21.62 12.41 -7.28
CA PRO A 114 -21.29 11.83 -8.59
C PRO A 114 -21.17 12.81 -9.75
N GLU A 115 -21.98 13.87 -9.80
CA GLU A 115 -21.96 14.83 -10.92
C GLU A 115 -20.80 15.82 -10.82
N THR A 116 -20.34 16.12 -9.60
CA THR A 116 -19.04 16.77 -9.35
C THR A 116 -17.88 15.78 -9.17
N SER A 117 -18.20 14.48 -9.12
CA SER A 117 -17.27 13.38 -8.86
C SER A 117 -17.23 12.35 -9.99
N ARG A 118 -17.45 12.78 -11.24
CA ARG A 118 -16.57 12.27 -12.30
C ARG A 118 -15.18 12.68 -11.88
N VAL A 119 -14.56 11.81 -11.09
CA VAL A 119 -13.14 11.91 -10.79
C VAL A 119 -12.50 11.90 -12.15
N ASP A 120 -12.03 13.08 -12.59
CA ASP A 120 -11.27 13.19 -13.84
C ASP A 120 -9.96 12.43 -13.60
N TYR A 121 -9.99 11.12 -13.82
CA TYR A 121 -8.82 10.28 -13.71
C TYR A 121 -7.79 10.78 -14.71
N ASP A 122 -6.60 11.07 -14.22
CA ASP A 122 -5.51 11.48 -15.08
C ASP A 122 -4.95 10.27 -15.84
N ILE A 123 -5.13 9.06 -15.31
CA ILE A 123 -4.86 7.79 -15.98
C ILE A 123 -6.03 6.85 -15.70
N GLU A 124 -6.55 6.20 -16.73
CA GLU A 124 -7.64 5.23 -16.61
C GLU A 124 -7.44 4.03 -17.54
N LEU A 125 -7.71 2.84 -17.02
CA LEU A 125 -7.74 1.60 -17.78
C LEU A 125 -9.18 1.21 -18.11
N PHE A 126 -9.47 1.12 -19.39
CA PHE A 126 -10.72 0.57 -19.89
C PHE A 126 -10.48 -0.83 -20.46
N PHE A 127 -11.44 -1.73 -20.27
CA PHE A 127 -11.38 -3.08 -20.81
C PHE A 127 -12.75 -3.52 -21.32
N ARG A 128 -12.75 -4.20 -22.47
CA ARG A 128 -13.91 -4.93 -22.97
C ARG A 128 -13.49 -6.37 -23.31
N PRO A 129 -14.04 -7.38 -22.63
CA PRO A 129 -13.69 -8.76 -22.90
C PRO A 129 -14.17 -9.19 -24.28
N GLN A 130 -13.50 -10.18 -24.86
CA GLN A 130 -13.75 -10.67 -26.22
C GLN A 130 -15.22 -11.04 -26.47
N ALA A 131 -15.89 -11.61 -25.47
CA ALA A 131 -17.29 -12.01 -25.55
C ALA A 131 -18.25 -10.80 -25.73
N ASP A 132 -17.85 -9.62 -25.26
CA ASP A 132 -18.68 -8.42 -25.19
C ASP A 132 -18.35 -7.40 -26.29
N LEU A 133 -17.38 -7.70 -27.16
CA LEU A 133 -16.96 -6.76 -28.20
C LEU A 133 -18.04 -6.57 -29.29
N GLY A 134 -18.81 -7.60 -29.62
CA GLY A 134 -19.82 -7.53 -30.69
C GLY A 134 -19.22 -6.97 -31.99
N PRO A 135 -19.79 -5.92 -32.60
CA PRO A 135 -19.24 -5.27 -33.80
C PRO A 135 -17.82 -4.71 -33.63
N LEU A 136 -17.41 -4.33 -32.40
CA LEU A 136 -16.08 -3.78 -32.14
C LEU A 136 -14.95 -4.79 -32.37
N ALA A 137 -15.26 -6.10 -32.39
CA ALA A 137 -14.28 -7.14 -32.68
C ALA A 137 -13.67 -7.02 -34.09
N GLN A 138 -14.43 -6.48 -35.04
CA GLN A 138 -14.02 -6.31 -36.44
C GLN A 138 -13.68 -4.86 -36.81
N ALA A 139 -13.97 -3.91 -35.92
CA ALA A 139 -13.63 -2.50 -36.15
C ALA A 139 -12.10 -2.29 -36.16
N GLU A 140 -11.67 -1.22 -36.81
CA GLU A 140 -10.30 -0.70 -36.64
C GLU A 140 -10.02 -0.44 -35.16
N LEU A 141 -8.81 -0.78 -34.69
CA LEU A 141 -8.49 -0.78 -33.26
C LEU A 141 -8.68 0.60 -32.62
N GLY A 142 -8.25 1.67 -33.29
CA GLY A 142 -8.44 3.04 -32.81
C GLY A 142 -9.91 3.41 -32.65
N ALA A 143 -10.76 3.09 -33.63
CA ALA A 143 -12.20 3.35 -33.54
C ALA A 143 -12.86 2.55 -32.40
N ALA A 144 -12.46 1.29 -32.22
CA ALA A 144 -12.91 0.49 -31.09
C ALA A 144 -12.45 1.07 -29.74
N ALA A 145 -11.22 1.59 -29.68
CA ALA A 145 -10.67 2.19 -28.48
C ALA A 145 -11.41 3.47 -28.08
N GLU A 146 -11.72 4.37 -29.02
CA GLU A 146 -12.53 5.57 -28.75
C GLU A 146 -13.94 5.19 -28.28
N ALA A 147 -14.55 4.16 -28.87
CA ALA A 147 -15.86 3.67 -28.45
C ALA A 147 -15.86 3.06 -27.04
N ILE A 148 -14.76 2.41 -26.64
CA ILE A 148 -14.62 1.80 -25.31
C ILE A 148 -14.32 2.85 -24.23
N SER A 149 -13.42 3.80 -24.50
CA SER A 149 -12.99 4.81 -23.52
C SER A 149 -13.88 6.05 -23.47
N GLY A 150 -14.66 6.30 -24.54
CA GLY A 150 -15.40 7.55 -24.71
C GLY A 150 -14.51 8.75 -25.09
N VAL A 151 -13.20 8.55 -25.30
CA VAL A 151 -12.27 9.60 -25.71
C VAL A 151 -12.16 9.63 -27.22
N SER A 152 -12.72 10.66 -27.85
CA SER A 152 -12.74 10.84 -29.30
C SER A 152 -11.67 11.83 -29.80
N GLY A 153 -11.31 11.74 -31.08
CA GLY A 153 -10.45 12.72 -31.75
C GLY A 153 -8.96 12.46 -31.56
N LEU A 154 -8.60 11.21 -31.27
CA LEU A 154 -7.22 10.75 -31.20
C LEU A 154 -6.72 10.45 -32.62
N SER A 155 -5.51 10.93 -32.94
CA SER A 155 -4.79 10.47 -34.12
C SER A 155 -4.12 9.15 -33.79
N TRP A 156 -4.62 8.05 -34.36
CA TRP A 156 -4.11 6.70 -34.11
C TRP A 156 -2.99 6.33 -35.08
N GLN A 157 -1.88 5.84 -34.54
CA GLN A 157 -0.78 5.28 -35.32
C GLN A 157 -0.47 3.86 -34.86
N ALA A 158 0.07 3.04 -35.76
CA ALA A 158 0.54 1.71 -35.41
C ALA A 158 1.59 1.80 -34.29
N PHE A 159 1.50 0.92 -33.31
CA PHE A 159 2.46 0.79 -32.23
C PHE A 159 2.97 -0.65 -32.23
N ASP A 160 4.27 -0.83 -32.44
CA ASP A 160 4.86 -2.16 -32.35
C ASP A 160 4.97 -2.55 -30.87
N TYR A 161 4.03 -3.39 -30.42
CA TYR A 161 4.04 -3.87 -29.05
C TYR A 161 5.32 -4.66 -28.74
N TYR A 162 5.90 -5.35 -29.72
CA TYR A 162 7.07 -6.23 -29.57
C TYR A 162 8.39 -5.52 -29.88
N ASP A 163 8.38 -4.19 -30.09
CA ASP A 163 9.59 -3.39 -30.25
C ASP A 163 10.41 -3.43 -28.95
N LEU A 164 11.45 -4.25 -28.96
CA LEU A 164 12.30 -4.48 -27.81
C LEU A 164 13.26 -3.31 -27.64
N SER A 165 13.06 -2.57 -26.56
CA SER A 165 13.94 -1.48 -26.14
C SER A 165 14.35 -1.63 -24.67
N ASP A 166 15.33 -0.83 -24.24
CA ASP A 166 15.72 -0.76 -22.83
C ASP A 166 14.56 -0.32 -21.92
N SER A 167 13.60 0.46 -22.45
CA SER A 167 12.40 0.87 -21.72
C SER A 167 11.29 -0.18 -21.72
N ARG A 168 11.35 -1.17 -22.61
CA ARG A 168 10.30 -2.20 -22.80
C ARG A 168 10.83 -3.64 -22.77
N PRO A 169 11.58 -4.05 -21.73
CA PRO A 169 12.09 -5.42 -21.62
C PRO A 169 10.99 -6.49 -21.55
N GLN A 170 9.76 -6.12 -21.19
CA GLN A 170 8.59 -7.00 -21.18
C GLN A 170 8.08 -7.36 -22.59
N ALA A 171 8.47 -6.61 -23.63
CA ALA A 171 7.96 -6.75 -25.00
C ALA A 171 8.42 -8.04 -25.71
N THR A 172 9.23 -8.88 -25.06
CA THR A 172 9.68 -10.15 -25.67
C THR A 172 8.56 -11.18 -25.74
N ALA A 173 8.60 -12.05 -26.76
CA ALA A 173 7.63 -13.14 -26.94
C ALA A 173 7.59 -14.18 -25.79
N ASN A 174 8.55 -14.15 -24.85
CA ASN A 174 8.57 -15.00 -23.67
C ASN A 174 7.74 -14.43 -22.51
N TRP A 175 7.47 -13.12 -22.54
CA TRP A 175 6.82 -12.37 -21.46
C TRP A 175 5.51 -11.72 -21.87
N ALA A 176 5.17 -11.78 -23.17
CA ALA A 176 3.90 -11.32 -23.69
C ALA A 176 3.18 -12.43 -24.47
N PRO A 177 1.84 -12.50 -24.39
CA PRO A 177 1.03 -13.32 -25.30
C PRO A 177 1.38 -13.04 -26.76
N ARG A 178 1.17 -14.02 -27.65
CA ARG A 178 1.33 -13.84 -29.10
C ARG A 178 0.14 -13.11 -29.70
N GLY A 179 0.36 -12.41 -30.81
CA GLY A 179 -0.71 -11.80 -31.62
C GLY A 179 -1.30 -10.53 -31.01
N ILE A 180 -0.56 -9.83 -30.15
CA ILE A 180 -0.99 -8.52 -29.65
C ILE A 180 -0.89 -7.52 -30.81
N THR A 181 -1.99 -6.84 -31.09
CA THR A 181 -2.02 -5.68 -31.98
C THR A 181 -2.20 -4.44 -31.13
N ALA A 182 -1.46 -3.38 -31.45
CA ALA A 182 -1.45 -2.16 -30.66
C ALA A 182 -1.46 -0.91 -31.53
N GLN A 183 -2.12 0.13 -31.03
CA GLN A 183 -2.12 1.46 -31.62
C GLN A 183 -1.95 2.52 -30.53
N LEU A 184 -1.21 3.57 -30.86
CA LEU A 184 -0.98 4.73 -30.01
C LEU A 184 -1.84 5.89 -30.52
N GLY A 185 -2.78 6.33 -29.69
CA GLY A 185 -3.64 7.49 -29.96
C GLY A 185 -3.05 8.73 -29.32
N ILE A 186 -2.96 9.84 -30.08
CA ILE A 186 -2.43 11.10 -29.57
C ILE A 186 -3.34 12.25 -29.99
N SER A 187 -3.60 13.17 -29.05
CA SER A 187 -4.23 14.46 -29.29
C SER A 187 -3.54 15.55 -28.45
N GLY A 188 -4.03 16.79 -28.53
CA GLY A 188 -3.57 17.87 -27.66
C GLY A 188 -3.97 17.69 -26.18
N THR A 189 -5.00 16.89 -25.90
CA THR A 189 -5.59 16.75 -24.55
C THR A 189 -5.42 15.38 -23.94
N HIS A 190 -5.13 14.35 -24.74
CA HIS A 190 -5.01 12.96 -24.28
C HIS A 190 -3.97 12.20 -25.10
N SER A 191 -3.42 11.16 -24.47
CA SER A 191 -2.67 10.08 -25.12
C SER A 191 -3.24 8.74 -24.67
N ALA A 192 -3.23 7.74 -25.54
CA ALA A 192 -3.80 6.44 -25.22
C ALA A 192 -3.05 5.30 -25.89
N LEU A 193 -2.88 4.18 -25.20
CA LEU A 193 -2.41 2.93 -25.78
C LEU A 193 -3.57 1.94 -25.83
N ALA A 194 -3.97 1.57 -27.05
CA ALA A 194 -4.97 0.54 -27.29
C ALA A 194 -4.28 -0.79 -27.62
N LEU A 195 -4.74 -1.87 -26.99
CA LEU A 195 -4.22 -3.23 -27.15
C LEU A 195 -5.37 -4.17 -27.47
N ARG A 196 -5.25 -4.95 -28.54
CA ARG A 196 -6.14 -6.07 -28.86
C ARG A 196 -5.36 -7.37 -28.80
N TYR A 197 -5.88 -8.31 -28.01
CA TYR A 197 -5.27 -9.59 -27.69
C TYR A 197 -6.37 -10.61 -27.37
N ALA A 198 -6.01 -11.86 -27.06
CA ALA A 198 -6.96 -12.98 -26.99
C ALA A 198 -8.13 -12.78 -26.00
N GLN A 199 -7.94 -11.99 -24.94
CA GLN A 199 -8.98 -11.75 -23.93
C GLN A 199 -9.91 -10.58 -24.27
N GLY A 200 -9.55 -9.70 -25.21
CA GLY A 200 -10.39 -8.56 -25.59
C GLY A 200 -9.60 -7.34 -26.05
N ILE A 201 -10.18 -6.16 -25.82
CA ILE A 201 -9.55 -4.86 -26.09
C ILE A 201 -9.38 -4.10 -24.77
N ALA A 202 -8.15 -3.68 -24.49
CA ALA A 202 -7.82 -2.79 -23.38
C ALA A 202 -7.33 -1.44 -23.90
N VAL A 203 -7.65 -0.37 -23.18
CA VAL A 203 -7.23 0.99 -23.52
C VAL A 203 -6.72 1.67 -22.25
N VAL A 204 -5.44 2.04 -22.22
CA VAL A 204 -4.87 2.88 -21.18
C VAL A 204 -4.89 4.31 -21.67
N VAL A 205 -5.67 5.17 -21.04
CA VAL A 205 -5.81 6.59 -21.39
C VAL A 205 -5.06 7.42 -20.35
N CYS A 206 -4.24 8.37 -20.82
CA CYS A 206 -3.57 9.37 -20.00
C CYS A 206 -4.02 10.77 -20.43
N THR A 207 -4.31 11.64 -19.45
CA THR A 207 -4.62 13.05 -19.69
C THR A 207 -3.34 13.83 -20.05
N GLY A 208 -3.45 14.65 -21.10
CA GLY A 208 -2.34 15.38 -21.72
C GLY A 208 -1.77 14.67 -22.94
N ASN A 209 -1.00 15.39 -23.74
CA ASN A 209 -0.27 14.80 -24.87
C ASN A 209 0.76 13.76 -24.40
N LEU A 210 1.41 13.07 -25.33
CA LEU A 210 2.32 11.96 -25.02
C LEU A 210 3.54 12.35 -24.19
N ASP A 211 4.06 13.57 -24.41
CA ASP A 211 5.24 14.07 -23.71
C ASP A 211 4.88 14.87 -22.44
N ALA A 212 3.57 14.97 -22.13
CA ALA A 212 3.11 15.59 -20.91
C ALA A 212 3.37 14.68 -19.71
N HIS A 213 3.97 15.26 -18.66
CA HIS A 213 4.21 14.59 -17.38
C HIS A 213 5.01 13.28 -17.54
N ASN A 214 4.39 12.14 -17.25
CA ASN A 214 5.01 10.81 -17.32
C ASN A 214 4.28 9.91 -18.33
N ASN A 215 3.43 10.47 -19.21
CA ASN A 215 2.52 9.70 -20.05
C ASN A 215 3.26 8.67 -20.91
N ARG A 216 4.28 9.09 -21.65
CA ARG A 216 5.15 8.18 -22.42
C ARG A 216 5.72 7.05 -21.56
N HIS A 217 6.30 7.37 -20.40
CA HIS A 217 6.91 6.36 -19.54
C HIS A 217 5.86 5.36 -19.02
N ILE A 218 4.67 5.85 -18.61
CA ILE A 218 3.57 4.99 -18.17
C ILE A 218 3.16 4.04 -19.30
N LEU A 219 2.92 4.57 -20.50
CA LEU A 219 2.51 3.76 -21.66
C LEU A 219 3.59 2.76 -22.09
N ASP A 220 4.88 3.13 -21.98
CA ASP A 220 6.00 2.22 -22.25
C ASP A 220 6.07 1.07 -21.24
N THR A 221 5.57 1.25 -20.01
CA THR A 221 5.56 0.20 -19.00
C THR A 221 4.39 -0.78 -19.12
N VAL A 222 3.43 -0.51 -20.01
CA VAL A 222 2.25 -1.35 -20.22
C VAL A 222 2.66 -2.73 -20.70
N GLU A 223 2.08 -3.73 -20.06
CA GLU A 223 2.27 -5.14 -20.37
C GLU A 223 0.96 -5.92 -20.30
N VAL A 224 0.81 -6.88 -21.21
CA VAL A 224 -0.25 -7.89 -21.15
C VAL A 224 0.30 -9.10 -20.41
N MET A 225 -0.27 -9.42 -19.25
CA MET A 225 0.16 -10.52 -18.39
C MET A 225 0.05 -11.85 -19.12
N VAL A 226 1.02 -12.73 -18.89
CA VAL A 226 1.09 -14.06 -19.49
C VAL A 226 0.74 -15.12 -18.45
N GLU A 227 -0.04 -16.11 -18.85
CA GLU A 227 -0.30 -17.27 -18.01
C GLU A 227 0.87 -18.26 -18.12
N GLN A 228 1.55 -18.50 -17.00
CA GLN A 228 2.60 -19.52 -16.89
C GLN A 228 2.27 -20.41 -15.71
N ARG A 229 2.31 -21.73 -15.91
CA ARG A 229 2.02 -22.71 -14.84
C ARG A 229 0.67 -22.45 -14.12
N ARG A 230 -0.35 -22.01 -14.86
CA ARG A 230 -1.71 -21.67 -14.36
C ARG A 230 -1.76 -20.46 -13.43
N GLN A 231 -0.74 -19.61 -13.45
CA GLN A 231 -0.72 -18.33 -12.75
C GLN A 231 -0.49 -17.22 -13.75
N LEU A 232 -1.12 -16.06 -13.52
CA LEU A 232 -0.85 -14.86 -14.30
C LEU A 232 0.42 -14.20 -13.78
N HIS A 233 1.33 -13.90 -14.69
CA HIS A 233 2.60 -13.24 -14.38
C HIS A 233 2.74 -11.98 -15.21
N THR A 234 3.13 -10.91 -14.52
CA THR A 234 3.86 -9.82 -15.16
C THR A 234 5.29 -10.24 -15.45
N PHE A 235 5.96 -9.59 -16.40
CA PHE A 235 7.39 -9.71 -16.62
C PHE A 235 8.17 -9.53 -15.31
N ARG A 236 7.83 -8.47 -14.56
CA ARG A 236 8.52 -8.10 -13.31
C ARG A 236 8.34 -9.18 -12.23
N HIS A 237 7.12 -9.70 -12.06
CA HIS A 237 6.87 -10.88 -11.22
C HIS A 237 7.73 -12.08 -11.65
N GLY A 238 7.74 -12.40 -12.94
CA GLY A 238 8.54 -13.51 -13.46
C GLY A 238 10.04 -13.35 -13.23
N THR A 239 10.57 -12.12 -13.25
CA THR A 239 11.98 -11.85 -12.92
C THR A 239 12.27 -11.92 -11.42
N ALA A 240 11.35 -11.46 -10.57
CA ALA A 240 11.46 -11.61 -9.12
C ALA A 240 11.49 -13.08 -8.69
N ALA A 241 10.67 -13.92 -9.33
CA ALA A 241 10.69 -15.38 -9.10
C ALA A 241 12.03 -16.04 -9.48
N ARG A 242 12.85 -15.37 -10.30
CA ARG A 242 14.23 -15.79 -10.63
C ARG A 242 15.27 -15.14 -9.71
N GLY A 243 14.84 -14.48 -8.64
CA GLY A 243 15.69 -13.79 -7.69
C GLY A 243 16.31 -12.50 -8.25
N MET A 244 15.71 -11.86 -9.26
CA MET A 244 16.15 -10.54 -9.72
C MET A 244 15.51 -9.43 -8.90
N VAL A 245 16.11 -8.24 -8.90
CA VAL A 245 15.54 -7.02 -8.28
C VAL A 245 15.49 -5.89 -9.30
N ILE A 246 14.64 -4.91 -9.05
CA ILE A 246 14.55 -3.66 -9.80
C ILE A 246 15.41 -2.63 -9.07
N ASP A 247 16.34 -2.01 -9.77
CA ASP A 247 17.21 -0.98 -9.19
C ASP A 247 16.56 0.41 -9.21
N HIS A 248 17.35 1.42 -8.83
CA HIS A 248 16.86 2.77 -8.71
C HIS A 248 16.51 3.45 -10.04
N SER A 249 17.01 2.92 -11.15
CA SER A 249 16.73 3.36 -12.52
C SER A 249 15.56 2.61 -13.16
N GLY A 250 14.97 1.65 -12.43
CA GLY A 250 13.95 0.77 -12.96
C GLY A 250 14.50 -0.42 -13.76
N ALA A 251 15.82 -0.58 -13.83
CA ALA A 251 16.47 -1.70 -14.52
C ALA A 251 16.40 -2.97 -13.68
N ILE A 252 16.28 -4.11 -14.35
CA ILE A 252 16.24 -5.42 -13.69
C ILE A 252 17.65 -5.97 -13.62
N ILE A 253 18.17 -6.10 -12.40
CA ILE A 253 19.53 -6.51 -12.15
C ILE A 253 19.57 -7.79 -11.33
N ARG A 254 20.68 -8.53 -11.47
CA ARG A 254 21.00 -9.56 -10.49
C ARG A 254 21.27 -8.86 -9.16
N PRO A 255 20.74 -9.37 -8.04
CA PRO A 255 20.98 -8.77 -6.74
C PRO A 255 22.49 -8.68 -6.50
N PRO A 256 23.05 -7.49 -6.27
CA PRO A 256 24.43 -7.41 -5.85
C PRO A 256 24.58 -8.11 -4.50
N ASN A 257 25.77 -8.67 -4.23
CA ASN A 257 26.13 -9.04 -2.86
C ASN A 257 26.50 -7.78 -2.06
N ALA A 258 25.56 -6.83 -2.02
CA ALA A 258 25.70 -5.56 -1.34
C ALA A 258 24.96 -5.58 0.00
N GLU A 259 25.42 -4.72 0.91
CA GLU A 259 24.70 -4.38 2.13
C GLU A 259 23.49 -3.47 1.80
N ASN A 260 23.08 -2.67 2.78
CA ASN A 260 21.99 -1.71 2.61
C ASN A 260 22.39 -0.61 1.61
N SER A 261 21.45 -0.19 0.77
CA SER A 261 21.63 0.93 -0.15
C SER A 261 21.19 2.25 0.49
N ARG A 262 21.46 3.36 -0.19
CA ARG A 262 20.89 4.64 0.20
C ARG A 262 19.41 4.66 -0.13
N ILE A 263 18.64 5.47 0.61
CA ILE A 263 17.19 5.54 0.45
C ILE A 263 16.73 5.99 -0.96
N ASN A 264 17.50 6.85 -1.64
CA ASN A 264 17.28 7.28 -3.03
C ASN A 264 17.77 6.24 -4.06
N GLU A 265 18.51 5.25 -3.60
CA GLU A 265 18.99 4.09 -4.34
C GLU A 265 18.25 2.83 -3.83
N ALA A 266 17.00 2.95 -3.36
CA ALA A 266 16.23 1.81 -2.90
C ALA A 266 15.99 0.82 -4.06
N TRP A 267 15.98 -0.47 -3.74
CA TRP A 267 15.61 -1.55 -4.63
C TRP A 267 14.11 -1.79 -4.57
N ALA A 268 13.59 -2.47 -5.58
CA ALA A 268 12.21 -2.94 -5.59
C ALA A 268 12.11 -4.39 -6.05
N ILE A 269 11.08 -5.09 -5.57
CA ILE A 269 10.64 -6.39 -6.05
C ILE A 269 9.15 -6.30 -6.31
N GLU A 270 8.73 -6.85 -7.43
CA GLU A 270 7.32 -7.08 -7.71
C GLU A 270 7.03 -8.57 -7.68
N THR A 271 6.07 -8.99 -6.86
CA THR A 271 5.57 -10.35 -6.80
C THR A 271 4.23 -10.44 -7.54
N ALA A 272 3.46 -11.51 -7.31
CA ALA A 272 2.11 -11.63 -7.86
C ALA A 272 1.21 -10.50 -7.34
N ASN A 273 1.27 -10.25 -6.02
CA ASN A 273 0.31 -9.41 -5.32
C ASN A 273 0.91 -8.14 -4.70
N TYR A 274 2.24 -8.04 -4.59
CA TYR A 274 2.90 -6.90 -3.97
C TYR A 274 3.91 -6.22 -4.87
N HIS A 275 4.09 -4.93 -4.62
CA HIS A 275 5.27 -4.17 -4.98
C HIS A 275 5.96 -3.74 -3.68
N ILE A 276 7.21 -4.18 -3.51
CA ILE A 276 7.96 -3.98 -2.28
C ILE A 276 9.19 -3.14 -2.60
N ILE A 277 9.34 -2.03 -1.90
CA ILE A 277 10.46 -1.10 -2.02
C ILE A 277 11.27 -1.15 -0.74
N SER A 278 12.60 -1.22 -0.87
CA SER A 278 13.47 -1.25 0.29
C SER A 278 14.90 -0.85 -0.03
N ASN A 279 15.57 -0.23 0.93
CA ASN A 279 17.02 -0.01 0.90
C ASN A 279 17.80 -1.00 1.79
N VAL A 280 17.15 -2.07 2.26
CA VAL A 280 17.85 -3.21 2.89
C VAL A 280 18.60 -4.03 1.83
N SER A 281 19.43 -4.97 2.29
CA SER A 281 20.09 -5.91 1.38
C SER A 281 19.07 -6.61 0.45
N PRO A 282 19.40 -6.86 -0.84
CA PRO A 282 18.50 -7.54 -1.76
C PRO A 282 18.02 -8.92 -1.28
N ARG A 283 18.85 -9.61 -0.48
CA ARG A 283 18.49 -10.89 0.14
C ARG A 283 17.33 -10.73 1.12
N HIS A 284 17.39 -9.72 1.98
CA HIS A 284 16.29 -9.43 2.91
C HIS A 284 15.04 -8.95 2.14
N LEU A 285 15.20 -8.16 1.08
CA LEU A 285 14.08 -7.77 0.22
C LEU A 285 13.35 -8.99 -0.38
N GLN A 286 14.08 -10.00 -0.86
CA GLN A 286 13.48 -11.27 -1.31
C GLN A 286 12.77 -12.03 -0.20
N GLN A 287 13.33 -12.02 1.02
CA GLN A 287 12.67 -12.64 2.17
C GLN A 287 11.35 -11.94 2.49
N TYR A 288 11.32 -10.60 2.50
CA TYR A 288 10.10 -9.83 2.70
C TYR A 288 9.08 -10.12 1.59
N ALA A 289 9.50 -10.20 0.33
CA ALA A 289 8.61 -10.59 -0.79
C ALA A 289 7.95 -11.95 -0.58
N SER A 290 8.74 -12.96 -0.19
CA SER A 290 8.21 -14.29 0.10
C SER A 290 7.29 -14.30 1.33
N MET A 291 7.60 -13.52 2.36
CA MET A 291 6.77 -13.41 3.57
C MET A 291 5.41 -12.76 3.24
N MET A 292 5.42 -11.66 2.49
CA MET A 292 4.19 -10.93 2.14
C MET A 292 3.25 -11.78 1.28
N GLU A 293 3.75 -12.56 0.33
CA GLU A 293 2.92 -13.50 -0.46
C GLU A 293 2.27 -14.58 0.43
N VAL A 294 2.98 -15.10 1.43
CA VAL A 294 2.39 -16.06 2.39
C VAL A 294 1.34 -15.40 3.28
N LEU A 295 1.57 -14.14 3.68
CA LEU A 295 0.57 -13.35 4.40
C LEU A 295 -0.66 -13.08 3.53
N TYR A 296 -0.47 -12.77 2.25
CA TYR A 296 -1.56 -12.59 1.29
C TYR A 296 -2.45 -13.81 1.21
N ASP A 297 -1.87 -15.00 1.02
CA ASP A 297 -2.63 -16.24 0.95
C ASP A 297 -3.44 -16.50 2.23
N ALA A 298 -2.85 -16.24 3.41
CA ALA A 298 -3.53 -16.39 4.68
C ALA A 298 -4.66 -15.37 4.86
N TYR A 299 -4.42 -14.11 4.49
CA TYR A 299 -5.38 -13.02 4.66
C TYR A 299 -6.50 -13.06 3.65
N HIS A 300 -6.24 -13.36 2.39
CA HIS A 300 -7.28 -13.56 1.39
C HIS A 300 -8.28 -14.64 1.84
N ARG A 301 -7.80 -15.73 2.46
CA ARG A 301 -8.68 -16.79 3.00
C ARG A 301 -9.40 -16.39 4.28
N THR A 302 -8.80 -15.56 5.12
CA THR A 302 -9.38 -15.16 6.40
C THR A 302 -10.39 -14.03 6.24
N TYR A 303 -9.97 -12.96 5.56
CA TYR A 303 -10.76 -11.75 5.36
C TYR A 303 -11.80 -11.91 4.26
N MET A 304 -11.56 -12.81 3.29
CA MET A 304 -12.47 -13.11 2.18
C MET A 304 -12.99 -11.83 1.49
N PRO A 305 -12.10 -10.94 0.99
CA PRO A 305 -12.53 -9.74 0.29
C PRO A 305 -13.35 -10.14 -0.95
N ASP A 306 -14.47 -9.47 -1.18
CA ASP A 306 -15.31 -9.72 -2.37
C ASP A 306 -14.56 -9.38 -3.67
N ARG A 307 -13.68 -8.37 -3.59
CA ARG A 307 -12.84 -7.92 -4.68
C ARG A 307 -11.50 -7.43 -4.16
N MET A 308 -10.43 -7.73 -4.90
CA MET A 308 -9.12 -7.13 -4.69
C MET A 308 -8.97 -5.86 -5.54
N PRO A 309 -8.28 -4.82 -5.03
CA PRO A 309 -7.85 -3.68 -5.84
C PRO A 309 -7.14 -4.14 -7.12
N PRO A 310 -7.32 -3.46 -8.28
CA PRO A 310 -6.54 -3.71 -9.49
C PRO A 310 -5.11 -3.14 -9.37
N PHE A 311 -4.57 -3.10 -8.16
CA PHE A 311 -3.26 -2.58 -7.82
C PHE A 311 -2.50 -3.65 -7.05
N LYS A 312 -1.18 -3.74 -7.26
CA LYS A 312 -0.35 -4.47 -6.32
C LYS A 312 -0.33 -3.71 -5.00
N MET A 313 -0.39 -4.44 -3.90
CA MET A 313 -0.29 -3.85 -2.57
C MET A 313 1.14 -3.36 -2.32
N GLU A 314 1.25 -2.16 -1.78
CA GLU A 314 2.54 -1.47 -1.67
C GLU A 314 3.14 -1.69 -0.27
N VAL A 315 4.41 -2.07 -0.22
CA VAL A 315 5.15 -2.26 1.04
C VAL A 315 6.50 -1.56 0.95
N ALA A 316 6.81 -0.73 1.93
CA ALA A 316 8.10 -0.07 2.04
C ALA A 316 8.79 -0.51 3.34
N VAL A 317 9.94 -1.18 3.23
CA VAL A 317 10.75 -1.58 4.40
C VAL A 317 12.06 -0.82 4.38
N TRP A 318 12.34 -0.02 5.40
CA TRP A 318 13.54 0.81 5.46
C TRP A 318 14.61 0.21 6.35
N SER A 319 15.88 0.54 6.13
CA SER A 319 16.97 -0.02 6.95
C SER A 319 16.96 0.47 8.40
N SER A 320 16.29 1.59 8.69
CA SER A 320 16.18 2.14 10.04
C SER A 320 14.88 2.93 10.23
N GLN A 321 14.48 3.12 11.48
CA GLN A 321 13.32 3.96 11.82
C GLN A 321 13.48 5.38 11.29
N GLY A 322 14.68 5.97 11.40
CA GLY A 322 14.93 7.32 10.92
C GLY A 322 14.72 7.46 9.40
N GLU A 323 15.01 6.41 8.63
CA GLU A 323 14.73 6.37 7.20
C GLU A 323 13.24 6.20 6.90
N MET A 324 12.54 5.34 7.65
CA MET A 324 11.08 5.23 7.54
C MET A 324 10.40 6.57 7.80
N VAL A 325 10.78 7.27 8.87
CA VAL A 325 10.22 8.58 9.21
C VAL A 325 10.52 9.62 8.12
N ARG A 326 11.73 9.60 7.54
CA ARG A 326 12.07 10.48 6.40
C ARG A 326 11.24 10.16 5.16
N ALA A 327 11.11 8.88 4.81
CA ALA A 327 10.30 8.44 3.67
C ALA A 327 8.83 8.82 3.83
N ALA A 328 8.27 8.59 5.03
CA ALA A 328 6.91 8.97 5.37
C ALA A 328 6.70 10.49 5.29
N GLY A 329 7.62 11.29 5.83
CA GLY A 329 7.57 12.75 5.76
C GLY A 329 7.62 13.27 4.32
N ALA A 330 8.40 12.64 3.44
CA ALA A 330 8.49 13.01 2.02
C ALA A 330 7.17 12.83 1.25
N ILE A 331 6.25 12.00 1.75
CA ILE A 331 4.91 11.80 1.21
C ILE A 331 3.81 12.40 2.09
N GLY A 332 4.17 13.32 2.99
CA GLY A 332 3.21 14.06 3.81
C GLY A 332 2.66 13.32 5.03
N ILE A 333 3.28 12.20 5.44
CA ILE A 333 2.89 11.44 6.64
C ILE A 333 3.81 11.82 7.81
N GLY A 334 3.24 12.39 8.86
CA GLY A 334 3.94 12.68 10.12
C GLY A 334 3.24 13.73 10.98
N PRO A 335 3.74 14.00 12.20
CA PRO A 335 4.92 13.38 12.82
C PRO A 335 4.67 11.92 13.24
N ILE A 336 5.70 11.07 13.15
CA ILE A 336 5.65 9.66 13.57
C ILE A 336 6.42 9.51 14.89
N PRO A 337 5.80 8.99 15.97
CA PRO A 337 6.48 8.73 17.22
C PRO A 337 7.61 7.69 17.09
N PRO A 338 8.70 7.79 17.87
CA PRO A 338 9.81 6.85 17.85
C PRO A 338 9.47 5.45 18.40
N THR A 339 8.24 5.23 18.87
CA THR A 339 7.74 3.92 19.30
C THR A 339 7.04 3.16 18.20
N VAL A 340 6.75 3.79 17.05
CA VAL A 340 6.07 3.17 15.92
C VAL A 340 7.07 2.33 15.12
N LEU A 341 6.79 1.02 15.01
CA LEU A 341 7.62 0.05 14.26
C LEU A 341 7.26 0.00 12.77
N GLY A 342 6.00 0.28 12.46
CA GLY A 342 5.44 0.38 11.12
C GLY A 342 4.03 0.95 11.20
N PHE A 343 3.43 1.23 10.04
CA PHE A 343 2.06 1.65 9.91
C PHE A 343 1.52 1.32 8.52
N PHE A 344 0.22 1.04 8.43
CA PHE A 344 -0.55 1.04 7.19
C PHE A 344 -1.19 2.42 6.95
N SER A 345 -1.07 2.92 5.71
CA SER A 345 -1.76 4.14 5.24
C SER A 345 -2.95 3.74 4.34
N PRO A 346 -4.19 3.89 4.81
CA PRO A 346 -5.39 3.59 4.02
C PRO A 346 -5.45 4.36 2.71
N THR A 347 -5.22 5.68 2.75
CA THR A 347 -5.32 6.57 1.58
C THR A 347 -4.33 6.20 0.48
N LEU A 348 -3.17 5.67 0.84
CA LEU A 348 -2.12 5.30 -0.11
C LEU A 348 -2.07 3.80 -0.39
N LEU A 349 -2.90 2.99 0.27
CA LEU A 349 -2.84 1.54 0.30
C LEU A 349 -1.43 0.97 0.50
N ASN A 350 -0.63 1.63 1.34
CA ASN A 350 0.77 1.29 1.53
C ASN A 350 1.10 0.96 2.97
N ILE A 351 1.96 -0.04 3.17
CA ILE A 351 2.60 -0.34 4.45
C ILE A 351 3.97 0.32 4.48
N MET A 352 4.33 0.93 5.60
CA MET A 352 5.70 1.35 5.89
C MET A 352 6.18 0.69 7.17
N ALA A 353 7.37 0.12 7.12
CA ALA A 353 8.05 -0.44 8.28
C ALA A 353 9.56 -0.19 8.16
N TYR A 354 10.30 -0.58 9.19
CA TYR A 354 11.76 -0.66 9.10
C TYR A 354 12.29 -1.98 9.63
N GLU A 355 13.51 -2.31 9.23
CA GLU A 355 14.20 -3.49 9.68
C GLU A 355 14.56 -3.35 11.16
N THR A 356 13.81 -4.07 11.98
CA THR A 356 14.22 -4.32 13.37
C THR A 356 15.10 -5.57 13.34
N GLY A 357 16.33 -5.46 13.84
CA GLY A 357 17.19 -6.63 14.05
C GLY A 357 16.49 -7.70 14.92
N PRO A 358 17.08 -8.90 15.09
CA PRO A 358 16.48 -9.95 15.91
C PRO A 358 16.28 -9.44 17.34
N ARG A 359 15.06 -9.03 17.69
CA ARG A 359 14.70 -8.63 19.04
C ARG A 359 14.33 -9.87 19.85
N ARG A 360 14.54 -9.79 21.17
CA ARG A 360 14.28 -10.90 22.10
C ARG A 360 12.79 -11.20 22.29
N ASP A 361 11.92 -10.34 21.79
CA ASP A 361 10.53 -10.19 22.22
C ASP A 361 9.49 -10.59 21.14
N ASN A 362 9.89 -11.37 20.13
CA ASN A 362 9.09 -11.68 18.93
C ASN A 362 8.65 -10.45 18.10
N PHE A 363 8.97 -9.22 18.53
CA PHE A 363 8.73 -8.00 17.77
C PHE A 363 9.85 -7.80 16.75
N ASN A 364 9.73 -8.48 15.63
CA ASN A 364 10.62 -8.32 14.48
C ASN A 364 9.88 -7.68 13.28
N THR A 365 10.61 -7.48 12.18
CA THR A 365 10.05 -6.89 10.96
C THR A 365 8.90 -7.73 10.42
N PHE A 366 8.98 -9.07 10.52
CA PHE A 366 7.91 -9.95 10.07
C PHE A 366 6.63 -9.75 10.90
N ALA A 367 6.72 -9.70 12.23
CA ALA A 367 5.59 -9.47 13.11
C ALA A 367 4.92 -8.11 12.81
N THR A 368 5.74 -7.07 12.58
CA THR A 368 5.26 -5.74 12.17
C THR A 368 4.54 -5.81 10.82
N LEU A 369 5.12 -6.44 9.81
CA LEU A 369 4.49 -6.57 8.49
C LEU A 369 3.19 -7.37 8.54
N ALA A 370 3.12 -8.45 9.33
CA ALA A 370 1.90 -9.21 9.56
C ALA A 370 0.83 -8.34 10.25
N HIS A 371 1.21 -7.55 11.25
CA HIS A 371 0.31 -6.61 11.90
C HIS A 371 -0.28 -5.60 10.90
N GLU A 372 0.57 -4.91 10.14
CA GLU A 372 0.11 -3.87 9.22
C GLU A 372 -0.65 -4.43 8.01
N ALA A 373 -0.26 -5.60 7.51
CA ALA A 373 -0.97 -6.26 6.40
C ALA A 373 -2.36 -6.77 6.83
N SER A 374 -2.54 -7.10 8.10
CA SER A 374 -3.87 -7.36 8.66
C SER A 374 -4.78 -6.14 8.54
N HIS A 375 -4.28 -4.93 8.84
CA HIS A 375 -5.04 -3.69 8.63
C HIS A 375 -5.33 -3.43 7.15
N GLN A 376 -4.34 -3.66 6.28
CA GLN A 376 -4.51 -3.50 4.83
C GLN A 376 -5.62 -4.41 4.28
N PHE A 377 -5.64 -5.68 4.65
CA PHE A 377 -6.67 -6.61 4.20
C PHE A 377 -8.04 -6.34 4.81
N LEU A 378 -8.10 -5.92 6.08
CA LEU A 378 -9.36 -5.49 6.67
C LEU A 378 -9.93 -4.27 5.94
N HIS A 379 -9.09 -3.30 5.60
CA HIS A 379 -9.47 -2.13 4.82
C HIS A 379 -10.00 -2.50 3.43
N VAL A 380 -9.30 -3.42 2.74
CA VAL A 380 -9.71 -3.94 1.43
C VAL A 380 -10.97 -4.81 1.49
N ALA A 381 -11.18 -5.59 2.54
CA ALA A 381 -12.35 -6.45 2.64
C ALA A 381 -13.61 -5.66 2.98
N CYS A 382 -13.49 -4.63 3.83
CA CYS A 382 -14.64 -3.86 4.31
C CYS A 382 -14.94 -2.59 3.48
N ASN A 383 -14.26 -2.37 2.36
CA ASN A 383 -14.36 -1.13 1.57
C ASN A 383 -14.13 0.12 2.45
N GLY A 384 -13.01 0.13 3.16
CA GLY A 384 -12.75 1.05 4.25
C GLY A 384 -13.01 0.43 5.61
N SER A 385 -12.39 0.99 6.64
CA SER A 385 -12.41 0.44 8.00
C SER A 385 -13.04 1.38 9.02
N ALA A 386 -13.76 2.42 8.57
CA ALA A 386 -14.29 3.46 9.45
C ALA A 386 -15.43 2.97 10.36
N HIS A 387 -16.23 2.01 9.89
CA HIS A 387 -17.31 1.34 10.63
C HIS A 387 -16.84 0.12 11.41
N VAL A 388 -15.55 -0.22 11.35
CA VAL A 388 -14.99 -1.38 12.06
C VAL A 388 -14.41 -0.92 13.40
N PRO A 389 -14.94 -1.40 14.55
CA PRO A 389 -14.44 -1.03 15.86
C PRO A 389 -12.95 -1.34 16.01
N THR A 390 -12.21 -0.42 16.63
CA THR A 390 -10.75 -0.58 16.71
C THR A 390 -10.33 -1.86 17.42
N TRP A 391 -11.09 -2.31 18.42
CA TRP A 391 -10.72 -3.51 19.18
C TRP A 391 -10.63 -4.77 18.31
N ILE A 392 -11.49 -4.93 17.30
CA ILE A 392 -11.42 -6.12 16.43
C ILE A 392 -10.36 -5.93 15.34
N ASN A 393 -10.19 -4.70 14.85
CA ASN A 393 -9.12 -4.38 13.89
C ASN A 393 -7.73 -4.69 14.48
N GLU A 394 -7.41 -4.11 15.64
CA GLU A 394 -6.16 -4.36 16.37
C GLU A 394 -6.10 -5.80 16.89
N GLY A 395 -7.23 -6.36 17.34
CA GLY A 395 -7.28 -7.73 17.87
C GLY A 395 -6.91 -8.79 16.83
N LEU A 396 -7.38 -8.64 15.58
CA LEU A 396 -6.96 -9.48 14.47
C LEU A 396 -5.51 -9.21 14.06
N ALA A 397 -5.08 -7.95 14.04
CA ALA A 397 -3.69 -7.61 13.75
C ALA A 397 -2.72 -8.27 14.73
N VAL A 398 -2.99 -8.21 16.03
CA VAL A 398 -2.20 -8.89 17.08
C VAL A 398 -2.30 -10.42 16.96
N TYR A 399 -3.45 -10.96 16.55
CA TYR A 399 -3.61 -12.40 16.33
C TYR A 399 -2.67 -12.92 15.22
N PHE A 400 -2.42 -12.11 14.19
CA PHE A 400 -1.51 -12.48 13.11
C PHE A 400 -0.06 -12.08 13.35
N GLU A 401 0.19 -10.94 14.02
CA GLU A 401 1.52 -10.48 14.47
C GLU A 401 2.29 -11.58 15.21
N SER A 402 1.61 -12.36 16.04
CA SER A 402 2.23 -13.43 16.84
C SER A 402 2.60 -14.67 16.03
N SER A 403 2.35 -14.70 14.73
CA SER A 403 2.66 -15.86 13.89
C SER A 403 4.16 -16.01 13.66
N SER A 404 4.59 -17.24 13.37
CA SER A 404 5.94 -17.51 12.85
C SER A 404 5.91 -17.88 11.37
N TYR A 405 6.90 -17.38 10.63
CA TYR A 405 7.12 -17.73 9.23
C TYR A 405 8.22 -18.79 9.13
N ASN A 406 7.85 -20.00 8.72
CA ASN A 406 8.78 -21.12 8.56
C ASN A 406 8.54 -21.84 7.24
N ASN A 407 9.56 -21.92 6.38
CA ASN A 407 9.54 -22.68 5.12
C ASN A 407 8.32 -22.37 4.23
N GLY A 408 8.02 -21.08 4.01
CA GLY A 408 6.90 -20.68 3.15
C GLY A 408 5.52 -20.90 3.79
N ARG A 409 5.44 -21.07 5.11
CA ARG A 409 4.18 -21.27 5.83
C ARG A 409 4.07 -20.32 7.02
N LEU A 410 2.86 -19.81 7.22
CA LEU A 410 2.45 -19.06 8.39
C LEU A 410 1.96 -20.03 9.47
N ASN A 411 2.54 -19.98 10.66
CA ASN A 411 2.04 -20.71 11.83
C ASN A 411 1.50 -19.69 12.82
N ILE A 412 0.19 -19.70 13.07
CA ILE A 412 -0.41 -18.80 14.06
C ILE A 412 -0.02 -19.24 15.46
N GLU A 413 0.50 -18.31 16.27
CA GLU A 413 0.85 -18.57 17.67
C GLU A 413 0.15 -17.58 18.60
N ILE A 414 0.24 -17.83 19.91
CA ILE A 414 -0.27 -16.91 20.94
C ILE A 414 0.80 -15.82 21.19
N PRO A 415 0.43 -14.53 21.32
CA PRO A 415 1.35 -13.46 21.68
C PRO A 415 1.79 -13.58 23.14
N ARG A 416 2.76 -14.48 23.39
CA ARG A 416 3.16 -14.94 24.73
C ARG A 416 3.49 -13.79 25.66
N GLU A 417 4.20 -12.78 25.19
CA GLU A 417 4.60 -11.64 26.02
C GLU A 417 3.43 -10.74 26.41
N ARG A 418 2.52 -10.47 25.47
CA ARG A 418 1.31 -9.68 25.73
C ARG A 418 0.41 -10.44 26.72
N VAL A 419 0.26 -11.75 26.55
CA VAL A 419 -0.48 -12.62 27.48
C VAL A 419 0.20 -12.66 28.86
N ALA A 420 1.53 -12.78 28.92
CA ALA A 420 2.28 -12.76 30.17
C ALA A 420 2.17 -11.40 30.89
N LEU A 421 2.11 -10.30 30.14
CA LEU A 421 1.87 -8.97 30.69
C LEU A 421 0.49 -8.90 31.36
N LEU A 422 -0.58 -9.34 30.68
CA LEU A 422 -1.91 -9.36 31.28
C LEU A 422 -1.98 -10.23 32.54
N ARG A 423 -1.33 -11.39 32.54
CA ARG A 423 -1.24 -12.28 33.73
C ARG A 423 -0.59 -11.60 34.93
N ARG A 424 0.32 -10.64 34.70
CA ARG A 424 0.93 -9.84 35.78
C ARG A 424 0.05 -8.66 36.21
N ILE A 425 -0.67 -8.04 35.28
CA ILE A 425 -1.45 -6.83 35.56
C ILE A 425 -2.80 -7.16 36.21
N TYR A 426 -3.56 -8.12 35.68
CA TYR A 426 -4.93 -8.38 36.16
C TYR A 426 -5.01 -8.66 37.65
N PRO A 427 -4.16 -9.51 38.26
CA PRO A 427 -4.18 -9.73 39.71
C PRO A 427 -3.94 -8.45 40.54
N ARG A 428 -3.17 -7.50 40.00
CA ARG A 428 -2.89 -6.20 40.64
C ARG A 428 -4.01 -5.18 40.40
N ASN A 429 -4.87 -5.43 39.42
CA ASN A 429 -5.99 -4.60 39.03
C ASN A 429 -7.34 -5.23 39.46
N ASN A 430 -7.37 -5.88 40.63
CA ASN A 430 -8.58 -6.55 41.16
C ASN A 430 -9.23 -7.55 40.18
N ASN A 431 -8.42 -8.25 39.38
CA ASN A 431 -8.85 -9.16 38.31
C ASN A 431 -9.79 -8.49 37.30
N ARG A 432 -9.51 -7.24 36.95
CA ARG A 432 -10.25 -6.46 35.96
C ARG A 432 -9.42 -6.16 34.73
N MET A 433 -10.12 -5.93 33.62
CA MET A 433 -9.53 -5.44 32.39
C MET A 433 -8.96 -4.03 32.58
N LEU A 434 -7.96 -3.65 31.78
CA LEU A 434 -7.35 -2.32 31.74
C LEU A 434 -8.42 -1.28 31.39
N TRP A 435 -9.23 -1.57 30.36
CA TRP A 435 -10.43 -0.80 30.03
C TRP A 435 -11.69 -1.65 30.19
N PRO A 436 -12.80 -1.05 30.65
CA PRO A 436 -14.07 -1.77 30.72
C PRO A 436 -14.52 -2.22 29.33
N PRO A 437 -15.21 -3.38 29.19
CA PRO A 437 -15.61 -3.92 27.89
C PRO A 437 -16.35 -2.92 27.00
N ASP A 438 -17.25 -2.13 27.58
CA ASP A 438 -18.04 -1.11 26.88
C ASP A 438 -17.18 -0.06 26.18
N ARG A 439 -16.09 0.38 26.83
CA ARG A 439 -15.18 1.36 26.24
C ARG A 439 -14.58 0.83 24.95
N TYR A 440 -14.13 -0.42 24.93
CA TYR A 440 -13.61 -1.01 23.70
C TYR A 440 -14.67 -1.18 22.61
N LEU A 441 -15.90 -1.58 22.97
CA LEU A 441 -16.95 -1.85 22.00
C LEU A 441 -17.39 -0.58 21.26
N ASN A 442 -17.31 0.58 21.91
CA ASN A 442 -17.69 1.87 21.35
C ASN A 442 -16.49 2.70 20.85
N HIS A 443 -15.26 2.14 20.87
CA HIS A 443 -14.06 2.90 20.55
C HIS A 443 -13.69 2.81 19.07
N TYR A 444 -13.61 3.98 18.44
CA TYR A 444 -13.12 4.20 17.10
C TYR A 444 -11.94 5.19 17.16
N GLY A 445 -10.73 4.70 16.89
CA GLY A 445 -9.51 5.49 16.91
C GLY A 445 -8.37 4.80 17.64
N HIS A 446 -7.30 5.51 17.96
CA HIS A 446 -6.08 4.91 18.52
C HIS A 446 -6.32 4.17 19.84
N ILE A 447 -5.82 2.94 19.96
CA ILE A 447 -5.72 2.18 21.21
C ILE A 447 -4.25 2.20 21.67
N PRO A 448 -3.94 2.47 22.95
CA PRO A 448 -2.58 2.44 23.44
C PRO A 448 -1.95 1.04 23.33
N GLY A 449 -0.64 0.97 23.09
CA GLY A 449 0.08 -0.29 22.88
C GLY A 449 -0.03 -1.29 24.05
N GLU A 450 -0.20 -0.80 25.27
CA GLU A 450 -0.41 -1.64 26.47
C GLU A 450 -1.75 -2.40 26.45
N ASN A 451 -2.74 -1.90 25.72
CA ASN A 451 -4.06 -2.52 25.58
C ASN A 451 -4.09 -3.60 24.50
N TYR A 452 -3.02 -3.77 23.71
CA TYR A 452 -2.98 -4.71 22.58
C TYR A 452 -3.10 -6.17 23.05
N GLY A 453 -2.63 -6.48 24.26
CA GLY A 453 -2.87 -7.79 24.86
C GLY A 453 -4.36 -8.06 25.10
N GLU A 454 -5.12 -7.04 25.50
CA GLU A 454 -6.55 -7.19 25.78
C GLU A 454 -7.38 -7.31 24.51
N VAL A 455 -7.09 -6.52 23.47
CA VAL A 455 -7.82 -6.62 22.19
C VAL A 455 -7.60 -7.98 21.53
N TYR A 456 -6.39 -8.55 21.64
CA TYR A 456 -6.13 -9.95 21.28
C TYR A 456 -6.97 -10.91 22.12
N LEU A 457 -6.89 -10.80 23.45
CA LEU A 457 -7.58 -11.71 24.37
C LEU A 457 -9.09 -11.71 24.13
N LYS A 458 -9.69 -10.53 23.91
CA LYS A 458 -11.11 -10.38 23.56
C LYS A 458 -11.44 -11.05 22.24
N THR A 459 -10.65 -10.79 21.20
CA THR A 459 -10.84 -11.39 19.87
C THR A 459 -10.79 -12.91 19.95
N HIS A 460 -9.77 -13.44 20.62
CA HIS A 460 -9.63 -14.88 20.84
C HIS A 460 -10.78 -15.45 21.68
N PHE A 461 -11.24 -14.75 22.73
CA PHE A 461 -12.37 -15.18 23.56
C PHE A 461 -13.66 -15.27 22.75
N TRP A 462 -13.99 -14.27 21.93
CA TRP A 462 -15.22 -14.28 21.14
C TRP A 462 -15.22 -15.32 20.03
N ILE A 463 -14.05 -15.66 19.48
CA ILE A 463 -13.95 -16.68 18.44
C ILE A 463 -13.90 -18.10 19.03
N PHE A 464 -13.15 -18.30 20.12
CA PHE A 464 -12.80 -19.64 20.62
C PHE A 464 -13.22 -19.93 22.06
N GLY A 465 -13.51 -18.91 22.87
CA GLY A 465 -13.85 -19.04 24.29
C GLY A 465 -15.36 -19.10 24.58
N VAL A 466 -16.21 -18.75 23.61
CA VAL A 466 -17.67 -18.78 23.76
C VAL A 466 -18.31 -19.88 22.92
N ARG A 467 -19.49 -20.35 23.37
CA ARG A 467 -20.28 -21.34 22.64
C ARG A 467 -20.68 -20.79 21.26
N ASN A 468 -20.43 -21.57 20.21
CA ASN A 468 -20.66 -21.18 18.82
C ASN A 468 -19.93 -19.88 18.41
N GLY A 469 -18.77 -19.60 19.03
CA GLY A 469 -18.02 -18.37 18.82
C GLY A 469 -17.59 -18.16 17.37
N ARG A 470 -17.17 -19.23 16.68
CA ARG A 470 -16.77 -19.17 15.27
C ARG A 470 -17.95 -18.83 14.35
N GLU A 471 -19.11 -19.44 14.56
CA GLU A 471 -20.32 -19.16 13.77
C GLU A 471 -20.84 -17.75 14.03
N ARG A 472 -20.82 -17.29 15.28
CA ARG A 472 -21.16 -15.90 15.63
C ARG A 472 -20.17 -14.93 15.00
N PHE A 473 -18.87 -15.23 15.04
CA PHE A 473 -17.84 -14.42 14.42
C PHE A 473 -18.01 -14.35 12.89
N GLN A 474 -18.32 -15.44 12.21
CA GLN A 474 -18.62 -15.43 10.77
C GLN A 474 -19.83 -14.56 10.44
N ARG A 475 -20.89 -14.60 11.27
CA ARG A 475 -22.06 -13.71 11.09
C ARG A 475 -21.68 -12.24 11.30
N TYR A 476 -20.85 -11.96 12.31
CA TYR A 476 -20.36 -10.62 12.59
C TYR A 476 -19.46 -10.10 11.46
N TRP A 477 -18.55 -10.93 10.97
CA TRP A 477 -17.70 -10.62 9.84
C TRP A 477 -18.49 -10.26 8.58
N ARG A 478 -19.51 -11.07 8.23
CA ARG A 478 -20.41 -10.75 7.09
C ARG A 478 -21.15 -9.43 7.26
N ALA A 479 -21.53 -9.06 8.48
CA ALA A 479 -22.14 -7.76 8.76
C ALA A 479 -21.16 -6.61 8.49
N LEU A 480 -19.90 -6.75 8.92
CA LEU A 480 -18.85 -5.76 8.65
C LEU A 480 -18.55 -5.63 7.15
N LEU A 481 -18.47 -6.75 6.41
CA LEU A 481 -18.29 -6.74 4.96
C LEU A 481 -19.45 -6.01 4.25
N ALA A 482 -20.67 -6.13 4.78
CA ALA A 482 -21.85 -5.43 4.27
C ALA A 482 -21.93 -3.94 4.69
N GLY A 483 -20.93 -3.43 5.42
CA GLY A 483 -20.88 -2.03 5.86
C GLY A 483 -21.73 -1.71 7.09
N GLU A 484 -22.24 -2.71 7.81
CA GLU A 484 -22.97 -2.50 9.08
C GLU A 484 -22.02 -1.96 10.15
N ASP A 485 -22.47 -1.00 10.97
CA ASP A 485 -21.69 -0.52 12.11
C ASP A 485 -21.31 -1.69 13.02
N GLY A 486 -20.01 -1.83 13.32
CA GLY A 486 -19.55 -3.00 14.04
C GLY A 486 -19.98 -3.02 15.51
N THR A 487 -20.26 -1.89 16.14
CA THR A 487 -20.83 -1.88 17.49
C THR A 487 -22.26 -2.44 17.45
N GLU A 488 -23.09 -1.97 16.52
CA GLU A 488 -24.47 -2.46 16.35
C GLU A 488 -24.53 -3.95 15.99
N ALA A 489 -23.73 -4.36 15.01
CA ALA A 489 -23.64 -5.76 14.60
C ALA A 489 -23.18 -6.66 15.75
N PHE A 490 -22.21 -6.19 16.56
CA PHE A 490 -21.72 -6.93 17.71
C PHE A 490 -22.80 -7.09 18.79
N GLU A 491 -23.52 -6.02 19.13
CA GLU A 491 -24.61 -6.08 20.11
C GLU A 491 -25.68 -7.10 19.70
N ARG A 492 -26.12 -7.04 18.44
CA ARG A 492 -27.14 -7.93 17.88
C ARG A 492 -26.72 -9.39 17.86
N ILE A 493 -25.44 -9.69 17.61
CA ILE A 493 -24.95 -11.05 17.35
C ILE A 493 -24.39 -11.72 18.61
N PHE A 494 -23.65 -10.97 19.43
CA PHE A 494 -22.96 -11.51 20.60
C PHE A 494 -23.62 -11.17 21.92
N MET A 495 -24.24 -9.99 22.04
CA MET A 495 -24.75 -9.51 23.33
C MET A 495 -26.25 -9.79 23.54
N ALA A 496 -27.06 -9.86 22.49
CA ALA A 496 -28.52 -9.97 22.60
C ALA A 496 -29.00 -11.07 23.57
N ASP A 497 -28.46 -12.29 23.46
CA ASP A 497 -28.83 -13.40 24.34
C ASP A 497 -28.27 -13.25 25.76
N LEU A 498 -27.08 -12.64 25.91
CA LEU A 498 -26.50 -12.32 27.21
C LEU A 498 -27.32 -11.24 27.93
N ILE A 499 -27.76 -10.21 27.22
CA ILE A 499 -28.62 -9.14 27.75
C ILE A 499 -29.94 -9.74 28.24
N GLN A 500 -30.57 -10.59 27.44
CA GLN A 500 -31.79 -11.29 27.82
C GLN A 500 -31.57 -12.16 29.07
N ARG A 501 -30.44 -12.89 29.13
CA ARG A 501 -30.11 -13.78 30.24
C ARG A 501 -29.82 -13.05 31.55
N TYR A 502 -29.11 -11.94 31.50
CA TYR A 502 -28.65 -11.19 32.69
C TYR A 502 -29.52 -9.97 33.01
N GLY A 503 -30.61 -9.77 32.27
CA GLY A 503 -31.64 -8.74 32.51
C GLY A 503 -31.23 -7.30 32.14
N SER A 504 -29.96 -7.03 31.87
CA SER A 504 -29.50 -5.71 31.40
C SER A 504 -28.16 -5.80 30.68
N ARG A 505 -27.89 -4.81 29.82
CA ARG A 505 -26.60 -4.67 29.13
C ARG A 505 -25.42 -4.51 30.10
N ALA A 506 -25.58 -3.71 31.14
CA ALA A 506 -24.54 -3.52 32.14
C ALA A 506 -24.22 -4.82 32.90
N ALA A 507 -25.21 -5.65 33.22
CA ALA A 507 -24.99 -6.95 33.83
C ALA A 507 -24.29 -7.92 32.87
N ALA A 508 -24.75 -8.00 31.61
CA ALA A 508 -24.12 -8.83 30.60
C ALA A 508 -22.64 -8.46 30.37
N LEU A 509 -22.30 -7.17 30.32
CA LEU A 509 -20.92 -6.72 30.15
C LEU A 509 -20.02 -7.07 31.34
N ARG A 510 -20.53 -7.04 32.58
CA ARG A 510 -19.77 -7.51 33.76
C ARG A 510 -19.46 -9.00 33.67
N GLU A 511 -20.43 -9.79 33.23
CA GLU A 511 -20.24 -11.24 33.05
C GLU A 511 -19.25 -11.55 31.92
N VAL A 512 -19.28 -10.77 30.84
CA VAL A 512 -18.28 -10.83 29.77
C VAL A 512 -16.88 -10.48 30.29
N GLU A 513 -16.73 -9.42 31.09
CA GLU A 513 -15.44 -9.04 31.70
C GLU A 513 -14.87 -10.22 32.50
N ASN A 514 -15.68 -10.81 33.39
CA ASN A 514 -15.30 -11.96 34.19
C ASN A 514 -14.90 -13.16 33.31
N ALA A 515 -15.67 -13.46 32.27
CA ALA A 515 -15.39 -14.56 31.35
C ALA A 515 -14.09 -14.36 30.56
N VAL A 516 -13.82 -13.13 30.09
CA VAL A 516 -12.57 -12.78 29.38
C VAL A 516 -11.36 -12.90 30.31
N VAL A 517 -11.46 -12.41 31.54
CA VAL A 517 -10.40 -12.54 32.55
C VAL A 517 -10.12 -14.01 32.87
N ASN A 518 -11.16 -14.82 33.04
CA ASN A 518 -11.02 -16.27 33.26
C ASN A 518 -10.40 -16.98 32.04
N HIS A 519 -10.75 -16.56 30.82
CA HIS A 519 -10.22 -17.12 29.57
C HIS A 519 -8.69 -16.96 29.46
N LEU A 520 -8.12 -15.89 30.01
CA LEU A 520 -6.66 -15.69 30.08
C LEU A 520 -5.94 -16.85 30.79
N GLY A 521 -6.59 -17.45 31.80
CA GLY A 521 -6.07 -18.61 32.52
C GLY A 521 -6.03 -19.88 31.67
N ASN A 522 -6.85 -19.96 30.62
CA ASN A 522 -6.98 -21.14 29.75
C ASN A 522 -6.06 -21.12 28.53
N LEU A 523 -5.49 -19.97 28.17
CA LEU A 523 -4.51 -19.88 27.07
C LEU A 523 -3.23 -20.63 27.46
N ARG A 524 -2.87 -21.69 26.72
CA ARG A 524 -1.67 -22.49 27.01
C ARG A 524 -0.50 -22.10 26.13
#